data_AF-A0AA51DWE5-F1
#
_entry.id   AF-A0AA51DWE5-F1
#
_cell.length_a   1.000
_cell.length_b   1.000
_cell.length_c   1.000
_cell.angle_alpha   90.00
_cell.angle_beta   90.00
_cell.angle_gamma   90.00
#
_symmetry.space_group_name_H-M   'P 1'
#
loop_
_entity.id
_entity.type
_entity.pdbx_description
1 polymer ?
#
loop_
_entity_poly.entity_id
_entity_poly.type
_entity_poly.pdbx_seq_one_letter_code
_entity_poly.pdbx_strand_id
1 'polypeptide(L)' 'MKIYDTYYKTRDIKELINAAGKVLNNPIILTSASYRVIHMINTTGIVNDDPVWIYAEEYGYCSAEDIKSF' A
#
# COMPACT_ATOMS: atom_id res chain seq x y z
N MET A 1 16.21 11.71 3.32
CA MET A 1 15.34 12.35 2.31
C MET A 1 13.99 12.62 2.99
N LYS A 2 13.52 13.87 3.07
CA LYS A 2 12.23 14.18 3.71
C LYS A 2 11.11 13.87 2.71
N ILE A 3 10.07 13.15 3.14
CA ILE A 3 8.97 12.70 2.26
C ILE A 3 8.28 13.84 1.49
N TYR A 4 8.27 15.03 2.08
CA TYR A 4 7.78 16.27 1.46
C TYR A 4 8.52 16.61 0.16
N ASP A 5 9.83 16.40 0.08
CA ASP A 5 10.61 16.69 -1.12
C ASP A 5 10.26 15.73 -2.26
N THR A 6 9.88 14.50 -1.93
CA THR A 6 9.40 13.49 -2.88
C THR A 6 8.03 13.93 -3.43
N TYR A 7 7.08 14.29 -2.57
CA TYR A 7 5.74 14.74 -2.99
C TYR A 7 5.75 15.86 -4.04
N TYR A 8 6.64 16.85 -3.91
CA TYR A 8 6.74 17.96 -4.87
C TYR A 8 7.45 17.61 -6.18
N LYS A 9 8.30 16.57 -6.17
CA LYS A 9 9.12 16.20 -7.34
C LYS A 9 8.51 15.10 -8.18
N THR A 10 7.73 14.22 -7.57
CA THR A 10 7.12 13.09 -8.28
C THR A 10 5.62 13.23 -8.38
N ARG A 11 5.13 13.08 -9.61
CA ARG A 11 3.69 12.98 -9.93
C ARG A 11 3.21 11.52 -9.95
N ASP A 12 4.09 10.57 -9.66
CA ASP A 12 3.75 9.15 -9.66
C ASP A 12 3.52 8.67 -8.21
N ILE A 13 2.28 8.27 -7.94
CA ILE A 13 1.86 7.72 -6.65
C ILE A 13 2.74 6.51 -6.23
N LYS A 14 3.27 5.75 -7.18
CA LYS A 14 4.16 4.62 -6.91
C LYS A 14 5.47 5.05 -6.26
N GLU A 15 6.08 6.12 -6.74
CA GLU A 15 7.33 6.62 -6.18
C GLU A 15 7.13 7.20 -4.79
N LEU A 16 6.01 7.89 -4.55
CA LEU A 16 5.64 8.42 -3.24
C LEU A 16 5.45 7.30 -2.22
N ILE A 17 4.67 6.27 -2.58
CA ILE A 17 4.42 5.14 -1.68
C ILE A 17 5.73 4.40 -1.41
N ASN A 18 6.56 4.14 -2.44
CA ASN A 18 7.87 3.50 -2.27
C ASN A 18 8.79 4.27 -1.31
N ALA A 19 8.82 5.59 -1.42
CA ALA A 19 9.56 6.43 -0.46
C ALA A 19 8.99 6.32 0.96
N ALA A 20 7.66 6.31 1.11
CA ALA A 20 7.02 6.12 2.41
C ALA A 20 7.36 4.76 3.03
N GLY A 21 7.31 3.67 2.26
CA GLY A 21 7.65 2.33 2.74
C GLY A 21 9.09 2.24 3.24
N LYS A 22 10.04 2.87 2.52
CA LYS A 22 11.44 2.94 2.94
C LYS A 22 11.64 3.76 4.22
N VAL A 23 10.94 4.89 4.34
CA VAL A 23 11.06 5.78 5.52
C VAL A 23 10.45 5.14 6.76
N LEU A 24 9.29 4.51 6.62
CA LEU A 24 8.57 3.85 7.71
C LEU A 24 9.12 2.45 8.02
N ASN A 25 9.91 1.89 7.10
CA ASN A 25 10.38 0.50 7.12
C ASN A 25 9.24 -0.50 7.34
N ASN A 26 8.10 -0.25 6.70
CA ASN A 26 6.88 -1.05 6.83
C ASN A 26 6.28 -1.33 5.45
N PRO A 27 5.61 -2.48 5.25
CA PRO A 27 4.74 -2.70 4.11
C PRO A 27 3.61 -1.66 4.09
N ILE A 28 3.19 -1.23 2.89
CA ILE A 28 2.11 -0.24 2.73
C ILE A 28 1.11 -0.76 1.71
N ILE A 29 -0.16 -0.68 2.07
CA ILE A 29 -1.30 -0.84 1.19
C ILE A 29 -1.94 0.53 1.02
N LEU A 30 -2.05 1.02 -0.22
CA LEU A 30 -2.88 2.16 -0.55
C LEU A 30 -4.24 1.65 -1.05
N THR A 31 -5.31 2.10 -0.40
CA THR A 31 -6.68 1.77 -0.77
C THR A 31 -7.48 2.99 -1.21
N SER A 32 -8.59 2.73 -1.92
CA SER A 32 -9.69 3.70 -2.01
C SER A 32 -10.47 3.77 -0.69
N ALA A 33 -11.42 4.71 -0.60
CA ALA A 33 -12.38 4.75 0.50
C ALA A 33 -13.29 3.50 0.59
N SER A 34 -13.37 2.72 -0.49
CA SER A 34 -14.09 1.43 -0.54
C SER A 34 -13.18 0.23 -0.26
N TYR A 35 -11.99 0.46 0.30
CA TYR A 35 -10.98 -0.56 0.61
C TYR A 35 -10.49 -1.37 -0.59
N ARG A 36 -10.75 -0.91 -1.81
CA ARG A 36 -10.15 -1.47 -3.01
C ARG A 36 -8.67 -1.13 -3.03
N VAL A 37 -7.83 -2.13 -3.25
CA VAL A 37 -6.38 -1.95 -3.38
C VAL A 37 -6.07 -1.15 -4.64
N ILE A 38 -5.40 -0.02 -4.45
CA ILE A 38 -4.86 0.83 -5.54
C ILE A 38 -3.40 0.45 -5.79
N HIS A 39 -2.64 0.26 -4.71
CA HIS A 39 -1.23 -0.12 -4.79
C HIS A 39 -0.76 -0.82 -3.53
N MET A 40 0.21 -1.72 -3.66
CA MET A 40 0.85 -2.42 -2.56
C MET A 40 2.36 -2.38 -2.75
N ILE A 41 3.09 -2.10 -1.68
CA ILE A 41 4.55 -2.18 -1.65
C ILE A 41 5.04 -2.90 -0.40
N ASN A 42 6.07 -3.72 -0.57
CA ASN A 42 6.80 -4.28 0.54
C ASN A 42 8.29 -3.99 0.36
N THR A 43 8.75 -2.94 1.02
CA THR A 43 10.15 -2.50 0.96
C THR A 43 11.03 -3.14 2.03
N THR A 44 10.46 -3.99 2.88
CA THR A 44 11.18 -4.64 3.99
C THR A 44 12.05 -5.81 3.51
N GLY A 45 11.73 -6.39 2.35
CA GLY A 45 12.40 -7.58 1.81
C GLY A 45 12.02 -8.89 2.52
N ILE A 46 11.07 -8.84 3.47
CA ILE A 46 10.55 -9.98 4.21
C ILE A 46 9.17 -10.32 3.67
N VAL A 47 8.85 -11.60 3.52
CA VAL A 47 7.49 -12.05 3.14
C VAL A 47 6.49 -11.56 4.19
N ASN A 48 5.35 -11.01 3.74
CA ASN A 48 4.32 -10.54 4.65
C ASN A 48 3.20 -11.58 4.76
N ASP A 49 3.20 -12.32 5.87
CA ASP A 49 2.25 -13.39 6.15
C ASP A 49 0.96 -12.89 6.83
N ASP A 50 0.74 -11.57 6.89
CA ASP A 50 -0.48 -11.00 7.44
C ASP A 50 -1.70 -11.42 6.59
N PRO A 51 -2.78 -11.95 7.18
CA PRO A 51 -3.96 -12.39 6.43
C PRO A 51 -4.59 -11.30 5.56
N VAL A 52 -4.57 -10.03 6.00
CA VAL A 52 -5.07 -8.89 5.21
C VAL A 52 -4.16 -8.64 4.02
N TRP A 53 -2.85 -8.78 4.19
CA TRP A 53 -1.89 -8.64 3.09
C TRP A 53 -2.11 -9.70 2.02
N ILE A 54 -2.18 -10.97 2.43
CA ILE A 54 -2.40 -12.10 1.52
C ILE A 54 -3.74 -11.93 0.78
N TYR A 55 -4.80 -11.57 1.51
CA TYR A 55 -6.11 -11.35 0.91
C TYR A 55 -6.11 -10.16 -0.07
N ALA A 56 -5.40 -9.08 0.25
CA ALA A 56 -5.24 -7.93 -0.63
C ALA A 56 -4.46 -8.26 -1.91
N GLU A 57 -3.42 -9.09 -1.83
CA GLU A 57 -2.67 -9.57 -3.00
C GLU A 57 -3.53 -10.47 -3.90
N GLU A 58 -4.33 -11.35 -3.30
CA GLU A 58 -5.13 -12.34 -4.05
C GLU A 58 -6.41 -11.74 -4.64
N TYR A 59 -7.12 -10.89 -3.89
CA TYR A 59 -8.48 -10.43 -4.23
C TYR A 59 -8.56 -8.93 -4.57
N GLY A 60 -7.51 -8.15 -4.31
CA GLY A 60 -7.51 -6.70 -4.56
C GLY A 60 -8.37 -5.89 -3.58
N TYR A 61 -8.72 -6.46 -2.42
CA TYR A 61 -9.43 -5.83 -1.31
C TYR A 61 -8.82 -6.28 0.02
N CYS A 62 -9.00 -5.52 1.09
CA CYS A 62 -8.43 -5.88 2.40
C CYS A 62 -9.22 -6.99 3.13
N SER A 63 -10.48 -7.23 2.77
CA SER A 63 -11.29 -8.30 3.34
C SER A 63 -12.51 -8.65 2.45
N ALA A 64 -13.17 -9.77 2.76
CA ALA A 64 -14.42 -10.16 2.09
C ALA A 64 -15.61 -9.25 2.43
N GLU A 65 -15.60 -8.60 3.60
CA GLU A 65 -16.66 -7.68 4.04
C GLU A 65 -16.58 -6.34 3.31
N ASP A 66 -15.37 -5.92 2.95
CA ASP A 66 -15.11 -4.71 2.16
C ASP A 66 -15.71 -4.80 0.75
N ILE A 67 -15.81 -6.02 0.18
CA ILE A 67 -16.38 -6.27 -1.15
C ILE A 67 -17.91 -6.10 -1.15
N LYS A 68 -18.58 -6.34 -0.01
CA LYS A 68 -20.05 -6.32 0.09
C LYS A 68 -20.63 -4.97 0.46
N SER A 69 -19.79 -4.02 0.87
CA SER A 69 -20.21 -2.79 1.55
C SER A 69 -20.35 -1.57 0.62
N PHE A 70 -20.15 -1.72 -0.69
CA PHE A 70 -20.22 -0.62 -1.67
C PHE A 70 -20.91 -1.04 -2.98
#